data_AF-A0A7Z9WWU8-F1
#
_entry.id   AF-A0A7Z9WWU8-F1
#
_cell.length_a   1.000
_cell.length_b   1.000
_cell.length_c   1.000
_cell.angle_alpha   90.00
_cell.angle_beta   90.00
_cell.angle_gamma   90.00
#
_symmetry.space_group_name_H-M   'P 1'
#
loop_
_entity.id
_entity.type
_entity.pdbx_description
1 polymer ?
#
loop_
_entity_poly.entity_id
_entity_poly.type
_entity_poly.pdbx_seq_one_letter_code
_entity_poly.pdbx_strand_id
1 'polypeptide(L)'
;MTKTKKYILVIVIIFVFIGSCVFCWTYGFRQGLRAGGFTSELAIFSLMELELSGQMVNANCEGIKIALQNHLAYLENYKDVENSFITEEMYHMDKMLLNVRLARIEEHLGNISKKKEHVEIAQEACSHIHWDDCSEEKMVWFSKETEKSNPINCLTPGNYR
;
A
#
# COMPACT_ATOMS: atom_id res chain seq x y z
N MET A 1 26.69 2.40 58.71
CA MET A 1 26.97 1.95 57.33
C MET A 1 28.47 2.06 57.06
N THR A 2 29.18 0.95 56.88
CA THR A 2 30.64 0.92 56.65
C THR A 2 30.99 1.60 55.33
N LYS A 3 32.15 2.28 55.25
CA LYS A 3 32.59 3.02 54.05
C LYS A 3 32.45 2.18 52.77
N THR A 4 32.78 0.89 52.83
CA THR A 4 32.66 -0.07 51.73
C THR A 4 31.24 -0.20 51.16
N LYS A 5 30.21 -0.18 52.01
CA LYS A 5 28.80 -0.24 51.56
C LYS A 5 28.37 1.02 50.81
N LYS A 6 28.95 2.19 51.14
CA LYS A 6 28.71 3.44 50.40
C LYS A 6 29.29 3.38 48.99
N TYR A 7 30.50 2.84 48.83
CA TYR A 7 31.14 2.69 47.51
C TYR A 7 30.38 1.71 46.60
N ILE A 8 29.95 0.57 47.13
CA ILE A 8 29.17 -0.42 46.36
C ILE A 8 27.85 0.20 45.87
N LEU A 9 27.15 0.95 46.73
CA LEU A 9 25.90 1.62 46.36
C LEU A 9 26.11 2.62 45.21
N VAL A 10 27.16 3.45 45.28
CA VAL A 10 27.48 4.43 44.24
C VAL A 10 27.80 3.75 42.91
N ILE A 11 28.56 2.65 42.94
CA ILE A 11 28.92 1.89 41.74
C ILE A 11 27.65 1.32 41.07
N VAL A 12 26.73 0.72 41.84
CA VAL A 12 25.48 0.17 41.31
C VAL A 12 24.63 1.27 40.66
N ILE A 13 24.52 2.45 41.29
CA ILE A 13 23.76 3.57 40.72
C ILE A 13 24.37 4.02 39.38
N ILE A 14 25.70 4.11 39.29
CA ILE A 14 26.38 4.47 38.04
C ILE A 14 26.11 3.44 36.94
N PHE A 15 26.19 2.13 37.25
CA PHE A 15 25.90 1.08 36.28
C PHE A 15 24.44 1.08 35.82
N VAL A 16 23.48 1.31 36.73
CA VAL A 16 22.06 1.43 36.37
C VAL A 16 21.82 2.66 35.49
N PHE A 17 22.46 3.79 35.80
CA PHE A 17 22.32 5.01 35.01
C PHE A 17 22.91 4.86 33.60
N ILE A 18 24.12 4.31 33.48
CA ILE A 18 24.74 4.01 32.19
C ILE A 18 23.88 3.01 31.40
N GLY A 19 23.42 1.94 32.05
CA GLY A 19 22.53 0.95 31.44
C GLY A 19 21.23 1.57 30.91
N SER A 20 20.60 2.45 31.70
CA SER A 20 19.40 3.17 31.28
C SER A 20 19.66 4.10 30.11
N CYS A 21 20.79 4.82 30.08
CA CYS A 21 21.15 5.70 28.96
C CYS A 21 21.36 4.91 27.66
N VAL A 22 22.08 3.79 27.71
CA VAL A 22 22.30 2.92 26.54
C VAL A 22 20.98 2.30 26.06
N PHE A 23 20.13 1.85 26.98
CA PHE A 23 18.81 1.33 26.65
C PHE A 23 17.92 2.39 25.97
N CYS A 24 17.85 3.61 26.51
CA CYS A 24 17.07 4.69 25.90
C CYS A 24 17.62 5.07 24.50
N TRP A 25 18.94 5.11 24.31
CA TRP A 25 19.53 5.41 23.01
C TRP A 25 19.23 4.33 21.98
N THR A 26 19.44 3.05 22.32
CA THR A 26 19.17 1.93 21.40
C THR A 26 17.68 1.83 21.05
N TYR A 27 16.79 2.06 22.02
CA TYR A 27 15.36 2.10 21.78
C TYR A 27 14.94 3.29 20.90
N GLY A 28 15.46 4.49 21.17
CA GLY A 28 15.22 5.68 20.36
C GLY A 28 15.75 5.55 18.93
N PHE A 29 16.93 4.95 18.75
CA PHE A 29 17.51 4.68 17.43
C PHE A 29 16.67 3.70 16.63
N ARG A 30 16.18 2.61 17.26
CA ARG A 30 15.24 1.68 16.64
C ARG A 30 13.94 2.35 16.23
N GLN A 31 13.37 3.20 17.07
CA GLN A 31 12.18 3.97 16.71
C GLN A 31 12.45 4.96 15.57
N GLY A 32 13.60 5.64 15.57
CA GLY A 32 14.01 6.54 14.51
C GLY A 32 14.18 5.83 13.16
N LEU A 33 14.79 4.65 13.14
CA LEU A 33 14.89 3.82 11.93
C LEU A 33 13.52 3.37 11.42
N ARG A 34 12.61 2.96 12.32
CA ARG A 34 11.23 2.59 11.95
C ARG A 34 10.44 3.77 11.40
N ALA A 35 10.53 4.93 12.03
CA ALA A 35 9.88 6.15 11.54
C ALA A 35 10.46 6.59 10.18
N GLY A 36 11.78 6.49 10.00
CA GLY A 36 12.43 6.73 8.72
C GLY A 36 11.95 5.79 7.62
N GLY A 37 11.89 4.47 7.90
CA GLY A 37 11.35 3.46 6.99
C GLY A 37 9.90 3.77 6.58
N PHE A 38 9.03 4.01 7.56
CA PHE A 38 7.63 4.39 7.33
C PHE A 38 7.48 5.63 6.44
N THR A 39 8.25 6.70 6.71
CA THR A 39 8.20 7.91 5.87
C THR A 39 8.70 7.69 4.45
N SER A 40 9.69 6.81 4.28
CA SER A 40 10.21 6.47 2.95
C SER A 40 9.22 5.64 2.14
N GLU A 41 8.53 4.70 2.76
CA GLU A 41 7.49 3.90 2.12
C GLU A 41 6.30 4.75 1.70
N LEU A 42 5.81 5.63 2.57
CA LEU A 42 4.75 6.58 2.24
C LEU A 42 5.12 7.50 1.07
N ALA A 43 6.38 7.96 1.02
CA ALA A 43 6.86 8.79 -0.06
C ALA A 43 6.90 8.02 -1.39
N ILE A 44 7.35 6.76 -1.38
CA ILE A 44 7.36 5.90 -2.57
C ILE A 44 5.92 5.63 -3.04
N PHE A 45 5.01 5.29 -2.12
CA PHE A 45 3.61 5.05 -2.44
C PHE A 45 2.94 6.29 -3.03
N SER A 46 3.16 7.47 -2.42
CA SER A 46 2.63 8.73 -2.93
C SER A 46 3.16 9.07 -4.33
N LEU A 47 4.44 8.80 -4.58
CA LEU A 47 5.04 8.99 -5.91
C LEU A 47 4.38 8.06 -6.93
N MET A 48 4.19 6.80 -6.59
CA MET A 48 3.54 5.84 -7.48
C MET A 48 2.07 6.17 -7.75
N GLU A 49 1.32 6.62 -6.75
CA GLU A 49 -0.06 7.10 -6.94
C GLU A 49 -0.11 8.29 -7.89
N LEU A 50 0.84 9.22 -7.75
CA LEU A 50 0.97 10.36 -8.66
C LEU A 50 1.30 9.92 -10.08
N GLU A 51 2.24 8.98 -10.24
CA GLU A 51 2.59 8.42 -11.55
C GLU A 51 1.40 7.68 -12.17
N LEU A 52 0.70 6.85 -11.40
CA LEU A 52 -0.48 6.12 -11.85
C LEU A 52 -1.59 7.08 -12.28
N SER A 53 -1.88 8.11 -11.47
CA SER A 53 -2.84 9.16 -11.81
C SER A 53 -2.45 9.89 -13.09
N GLY A 54 -1.16 10.18 -13.28
CA GLY A 54 -0.64 10.78 -14.51
C GLY A 54 -0.86 9.89 -15.73
N GLN A 55 -0.62 8.58 -15.61
CA GLN A 55 -0.84 7.61 -16.68
C GLN A 55 -2.34 7.44 -16.99
N MET A 56 -3.21 7.37 -15.96
CA MET A 56 -4.66 7.26 -16.14
C MET A 56 -5.23 8.37 -17.02
N VAL A 57 -4.69 9.58 -16.91
CA VAL A 57 -5.16 10.75 -17.68
C VAL A 57 -4.51 10.84 -19.07
N ASN A 58 -3.22 10.49 -19.20
CA ASN A 58 -2.45 10.84 -20.41
C ASN A 58 -2.11 9.65 -21.31
N ALA A 59 -2.18 8.40 -20.82
CA ALA A 59 -1.81 7.23 -21.60
C ALA A 59 -2.99 6.61 -22.36
N ASN A 60 -2.65 5.75 -23.32
CA ASN A 60 -3.61 4.87 -23.98
C ASN A 60 -3.94 3.65 -23.10
N CYS A 61 -4.88 2.81 -23.55
CA CYS A 61 -5.29 1.60 -22.80
C CYS A 61 -4.10 0.76 -22.32
N GLU A 62 -3.15 0.46 -23.21
CA GLU A 62 -2.01 -0.41 -22.90
C GLU A 62 -1.05 0.24 -21.90
N GLY A 63 -0.78 1.55 -22.02
CA GLY A 63 0.04 2.27 -21.05
C GLY A 63 -0.59 2.30 -19.65
N ILE A 64 -1.90 2.51 -19.57
CA ILE A 64 -2.63 2.44 -18.29
C ILE A 64 -2.58 1.02 -17.72
N LYS A 65 -2.73 0.00 -18.57
CA LYS A 65 -2.67 -1.41 -18.17
C LYS A 65 -1.32 -1.75 -17.54
N ILE A 66 -0.22 -1.34 -18.18
CA ILE A 66 1.14 -1.51 -17.67
C ILE A 66 1.31 -0.77 -16.32
N ALA A 67 0.81 0.46 -16.21
CA ALA A 67 0.89 1.23 -14.98
C ALA A 67 0.14 0.56 -13.82
N LEU A 68 -1.07 0.06 -14.06
CA LEU A 68 -1.85 -0.70 -13.08
C LEU A 68 -1.14 -2.00 -12.66
N GLN A 69 -0.54 -2.73 -13.61
CA GLN A 69 0.21 -3.95 -13.32
C GLN A 69 1.48 -3.67 -12.51
N ASN A 70 2.20 -2.59 -12.81
CA ASN A 70 3.35 -2.17 -12.01
C ASN A 70 2.94 -1.81 -10.58
N HIS A 71 1.81 -1.13 -10.41
CA HIS A 71 1.27 -0.81 -9.09
C HIS A 71 0.87 -2.08 -8.32
N LEU A 72 0.23 -3.06 -8.99
CA LEU A 72 -0.06 -4.37 -8.39
C LEU A 72 1.23 -5.08 -7.96
N ALA A 73 2.25 -5.10 -8.81
CA ALA A 73 3.53 -5.73 -8.48
C ALA A 73 4.19 -5.07 -7.26
N TYR A 74 4.05 -3.75 -7.10
CA TYR A 74 4.48 -3.06 -5.90
C TYR A 74 3.68 -3.52 -4.67
N LEU A 75 2.34 -3.51 -4.73
CA LEU A 75 1.51 -3.97 -3.61
C LEU A 75 1.88 -5.39 -3.15
N GLU A 76 2.14 -6.30 -4.08
CA GLU A 76 2.57 -7.67 -3.76
C GLU A 76 3.92 -7.74 -3.05
N ASN A 77 4.86 -6.84 -3.37
CA ASN A 77 6.17 -6.81 -2.73
C ASN A 77 6.12 -6.24 -1.31
N TYR A 78 5.10 -5.46 -0.96
CA TYR A 78 5.02 -4.74 0.31
C TYR A 78 3.99 -5.30 1.30
N LYS A 79 3.17 -6.27 0.90
CA LYS A 79 2.15 -6.88 1.77
C LYS A 79 2.72 -7.61 3.00
N ASP A 80 3.92 -8.18 2.88
CA ASP A 80 4.57 -8.99 3.92
C ASP A 80 5.72 -8.25 4.64
N VAL A 81 5.91 -6.96 4.36
CA VAL A 81 6.99 -6.17 4.95
C VAL A 81 6.64 -5.81 6.40
N GLU A 82 7.48 -6.26 7.34
CA GLU A 82 7.29 -6.00 8.76
C GLU A 82 7.35 -4.48 9.07
N ASN A 83 6.26 -3.94 9.64
CA ASN A 83 6.04 -2.50 9.88
C ASN A 83 5.68 -1.66 8.64
N SER A 84 5.22 -2.30 7.55
CA SER A 84 4.62 -1.59 6.42
C SER A 84 3.42 -0.74 6.85
N PHE A 85 3.24 0.42 6.23
CA PHE A 85 2.03 1.23 6.41
C PHE A 85 0.80 0.61 5.70
N ILE A 86 1.02 -0.30 4.75
CA ILE A 86 -0.04 -0.99 4.01
C ILE A 86 -0.61 -2.08 4.91
N THR A 87 -1.82 -1.86 5.40
CA THR A 87 -2.56 -2.88 6.15
C THR A 87 -3.09 -3.96 5.21
N GLU A 88 -3.44 -5.14 5.75
CA GLU A 88 -4.06 -6.23 4.98
C GLU A 88 -5.34 -5.74 4.26
N GLU A 89 -6.19 -4.99 4.97
CA GLU A 89 -7.40 -4.39 4.40
C GLU A 89 -7.08 -3.43 3.24
N MET A 90 -6.09 -2.55 3.40
CA MET A 90 -5.66 -1.64 2.33
C MET A 90 -5.12 -2.40 1.12
N TYR A 91 -4.27 -3.41 1.34
CA TYR A 91 -3.73 -4.26 0.28
C TYR A 91 -4.87 -4.91 -0.52
N HIS A 92 -5.84 -5.52 0.14
CA HIS A 92 -6.96 -6.17 -0.53
C HIS A 92 -7.90 -5.18 -1.23
N MET A 93 -8.15 -4.00 -0.64
CA MET A 93 -8.96 -2.96 -1.26
C MET A 93 -8.30 -2.43 -2.54
N ASP A 94 -7.01 -2.10 -2.50
CA ASP A 94 -6.28 -1.59 -3.66
C ASP A 94 -6.13 -2.67 -4.73
N LYS A 95 -5.84 -3.92 -4.33
CA LYS A 95 -5.79 -5.07 -5.26
C LYS A 95 -7.13 -5.30 -5.96
N MET A 96 -8.24 -5.19 -5.24
CA MET A 96 -9.59 -5.27 -5.81
C MET A 96 -9.81 -4.13 -6.82
N LEU A 97 -9.56 -2.88 -6.43
CA LEU A 97 -9.75 -1.71 -7.31
C LEU A 97 -8.92 -1.78 -8.59
N LEU A 98 -7.63 -2.11 -8.47
CA LEU A 98 -6.72 -2.21 -9.61
C LEU A 98 -7.16 -3.31 -10.59
N ASN A 99 -7.58 -4.48 -10.08
CA ASN A 99 -8.06 -5.56 -10.94
C ASN A 99 -9.41 -5.23 -11.59
N VAL A 100 -10.32 -4.54 -10.91
CA VAL A 100 -11.58 -4.07 -11.53
C VAL A 100 -11.30 -3.11 -12.69
N ARG A 101 -10.33 -2.19 -12.50
CA ARG A 101 -9.89 -1.26 -13.56
C ARG A 101 -9.29 -2.02 -14.74
N LEU A 102 -8.41 -3.00 -14.48
CA LEU A 102 -7.85 -3.87 -15.52
C LEU A 102 -8.93 -4.64 -16.26
N ALA A 103 -9.90 -5.23 -15.56
CA ALA A 103 -11.01 -5.96 -16.16
C ALA A 103 -11.80 -5.09 -17.15
N ARG A 104 -12.09 -3.85 -16.77
CA ARG A 104 -12.80 -2.89 -17.63
C ARG A 104 -11.98 -2.47 -18.84
N ILE A 105 -10.67 -2.30 -18.70
CA ILE A 105 -9.77 -2.03 -19.83
C ILE A 105 -9.74 -3.24 -20.78
N GLU A 106 -9.61 -4.45 -20.27
CA GLU A 106 -9.60 -5.67 -21.09
C GLU A 106 -10.94 -5.89 -21.80
N GLU A 107 -12.07 -5.59 -21.14
CA GLU A 107 -13.39 -5.57 -21.78
C GLU A 107 -13.47 -4.56 -22.94
N HIS A 108 -12.97 -3.34 -22.70
CA HIS A 108 -12.92 -2.29 -23.73
C HIS A 108 -12.06 -2.69 -24.94
N LEU A 109 -10.99 -3.46 -24.70
CA LEU A 109 -10.11 -4.00 -25.74
C LEU A 109 -10.65 -5.29 -26.40
N GLY A 110 -11.79 -5.82 -25.94
CA GLY A 110 -12.39 -7.06 -26.45
C GLY A 110 -11.78 -8.36 -25.90
N ASN A 111 -10.92 -8.27 -24.88
CA ASN A 111 -10.20 -9.39 -24.27
C ASN A 111 -11.03 -10.03 -23.14
N ILE A 112 -12.14 -10.68 -23.48
CA ILE A 112 -13.10 -11.25 -22.51
C ILE A 112 -12.47 -12.27 -21.55
N SER A 113 -11.50 -13.07 -22.04
CA SER A 113 -10.79 -14.04 -21.19
C SER A 113 -10.02 -13.35 -20.05
N LYS A 114 -9.28 -12.28 -20.38
CA LYS A 114 -8.50 -11.51 -19.40
C LYS A 114 -9.39 -10.68 -18.48
N LYS A 115 -10.50 -10.15 -18.98
CA LYS A 115 -11.54 -9.55 -18.13
C LYS A 115 -11.93 -10.50 -17.00
N LYS A 116 -12.27 -11.75 -17.35
CA LYS A 116 -12.73 -12.73 -16.37
C LYS A 116 -11.67 -13.05 -15.31
N GLU A 117 -10.42 -13.24 -15.72
CA GLU A 117 -9.28 -13.46 -14.81
C GLU A 117 -9.15 -12.33 -13.78
N HIS A 118 -9.23 -11.07 -14.23
CA HIS A 118 -9.16 -9.92 -13.33
C HIS A 118 -10.38 -9.80 -12.41
N VAL A 119 -11.58 -10.12 -12.89
CA VAL A 119 -12.79 -10.14 -12.05
C VAL A 119 -12.66 -11.19 -10.95
N GLU A 120 -12.18 -12.39 -11.25
CA GLU A 120 -11.97 -13.45 -10.25
C GLU A 120 -10.99 -13.00 -9.16
N ILE A 121 -9.86 -12.39 -9.53
CA ILE A 121 -8.87 -11.84 -8.57
C ILE A 121 -9.48 -10.72 -7.73
N ALA A 122 -10.28 -9.84 -8.34
CA ALA A 122 -10.94 -8.74 -7.63
C ALA A 122 -11.98 -9.26 -6.61
N GLN A 123 -12.75 -10.28 -6.98
CA GLN A 123 -13.72 -10.92 -6.09
C GLN A 123 -13.05 -11.60 -4.91
N GLU A 124 -11.95 -12.32 -5.16
CA GLU A 124 -11.15 -12.92 -4.11
C GLU A 124 -10.67 -11.84 -3.13
N ALA A 125 -10.02 -10.78 -3.62
CA ALA A 125 -9.57 -9.68 -2.77
C ALA A 125 -10.71 -8.99 -2.01
N CYS A 126 -11.88 -8.82 -2.64
CA CYS A 126 -13.06 -8.25 -1.98
C CYS A 126 -13.53 -9.08 -0.77
N SER A 127 -13.42 -10.41 -0.84
CA SER A 127 -13.84 -11.27 0.27
C SER A 127 -13.03 -11.07 1.56
N HIS A 128 -11.84 -10.46 1.46
CA HIS A 128 -10.95 -10.15 2.58
C HIS A 128 -11.17 -8.76 3.20
N ILE A 129 -11.92 -7.85 2.56
CA ILE A 129 -12.15 -6.47 3.07
C ILE A 129 -13.47 -6.32 3.86
N HIS A 130 -14.08 -7.42 4.29
CA HIS A 130 -15.33 -7.43 5.06
C HIS A 130 -16.50 -6.65 4.41
N TRP A 131 -16.54 -6.58 3.08
CA TRP A 131 -17.68 -6.00 2.38
C TRP A 131 -18.85 -6.97 2.26
N ASP A 132 -20.06 -6.45 2.43
CA ASP A 132 -21.29 -7.24 2.37
C ASP A 132 -21.60 -7.75 0.96
N ASP A 133 -21.11 -7.07 -0.08
CA ASP A 133 -21.40 -7.38 -1.49
C ASP A 133 -20.14 -7.26 -2.37
N CYS A 134 -19.65 -8.42 -2.81
CA CYS A 134 -18.50 -8.56 -3.71
C CYS A 134 -18.92 -8.92 -5.15
N SER A 135 -20.15 -8.57 -5.56
CA SER A 135 -20.57 -8.71 -6.95
C SER A 135 -19.73 -7.83 -7.89
N GLU A 136 -19.57 -8.27 -9.14
CA GLU A 136 -18.89 -7.47 -10.18
C GLU A 136 -19.53 -6.08 -10.32
N GLU A 137 -20.86 -6.01 -10.26
CA GLU A 137 -21.64 -4.78 -10.37
C GLU A 137 -21.28 -3.78 -9.27
N LYS A 138 -21.19 -4.24 -8.02
CA LYS A 138 -20.84 -3.40 -6.87
C LYS A 138 -19.40 -2.90 -6.93
N MET A 139 -18.46 -3.79 -7.26
CA MET A 139 -17.04 -3.43 -7.39
C MET A 139 -16.81 -2.46 -8.55
N VAL A 140 -17.48 -2.67 -9.70
CA VAL A 140 -17.43 -1.75 -10.85
C VAL A 140 -18.03 -0.39 -10.49
N TRP A 141 -19.17 -0.36 -9.78
CA TRP A 141 -19.76 0.88 -9.29
C TRP A 141 -18.78 1.65 -8.42
N PHE A 142 -18.14 0.98 -7.45
CA PHE A 142 -17.18 1.61 -6.57
C PHE A 142 -15.93 2.12 -7.33
N SER A 143 -15.37 1.30 -8.22
CA SER A 143 -14.28 1.71 -9.11
C SER A 143 -14.63 2.99 -9.88
N LYS A 144 -15.81 3.07 -10.50
CA LYS A 144 -16.28 4.27 -11.19
C LYS A 144 -16.45 5.47 -10.26
N GLU A 145 -16.92 5.25 -9.05
CA GLU A 145 -17.07 6.32 -8.05
C GLU A 145 -15.69 6.93 -7.69
N THR A 146 -14.66 6.10 -7.50
CA THR A 146 -13.29 6.57 -7.27
C THR A 146 -12.67 7.30 -8.47
N GLU A 147 -13.08 6.93 -9.69
CA GLU A 147 -12.58 7.52 -10.93
C GLU A 147 -13.18 8.90 -11.24
N LYS A 148 -14.21 9.35 -10.51
CA LYS A 148 -14.75 10.70 -10.69
C LYS A 148 -13.69 11.78 -10.45
N SER A 149 -12.74 11.52 -9.55
CA SER A 149 -11.62 12.43 -9.28
C SER A 149 -10.43 12.18 -10.21
N ASN A 150 -10.21 10.93 -10.62
CA ASN A 150 -9.10 10.50 -11.47
C ASN A 150 -9.64 9.64 -12.63
N PRO A 151 -10.13 10.26 -13.72
CA PRO A 151 -10.76 9.53 -14.80
C PRO A 151 -9.74 8.68 -15.57
N ILE A 152 -10.16 7.48 -15.95
CA ILE A 152 -9.39 6.62 -16.87
C ILE A 152 -9.70 7.07 -18.28
N ASN A 153 -8.72 7.75 -18.90
CA ASN A 153 -8.87 8.42 -20.18
C ASN A 153 -9.40 7.49 -21.27
N CYS A 154 -8.87 6.27 -21.34
CA CYS A 154 -9.25 5.31 -22.37
C CYS A 154 -10.65 4.70 -22.19
N LEU A 155 -11.23 4.79 -20.99
CA LEU A 155 -12.60 4.35 -20.70
C LEU A 155 -13.61 5.51 -20.78
N THR A 156 -13.13 6.73 -21.02
CA THR A 156 -13.97 7.93 -21.09
C THR A 156 -14.43 8.15 -22.53
N PRO A 157 -15.76 8.20 -22.80
CA PRO A 157 -16.27 8.42 -24.15
C PRO A 157 -15.78 9.74 -24.73
N GLY A 158 -15.07 9.70 -25.86
CA GLY A 158 -14.64 10.90 -26.60
C GLY A 158 -13.13 11.21 -26.55
N ASN A 159 -12.33 10.47 -25.78
CA ASN A 159 -10.87 10.62 -25.72
C ASN A 159 -10.11 9.50 -26.45
N TYR A 160 -10.58 9.12 -27.64
CA TYR A 160 -9.83 8.25 -28.55
C TYR A 160 -8.79 9.09 -29.30
N ARG A 161 -7.60 9.26 -28.72
CA ARG A 161 -6.42 9.74 -29.45
C ARG A 161 -5.41 8.61 -29.62
#